data_AF-A0A960E9K3-F1
#
_entry.id   AF-A0A960E9K3-F1
#
_cell.length_a   1.000
_cell.length_b   1.000
_cell.length_c   1.000
_cell.angle_alpha   90.00
_cell.angle_beta   90.00
_cell.angle_gamma   90.00
#
_symmetry.space_group_name_H-M   'P 1'
#
loop_
_entity.id
_entity.type
_entity.pdbx_description
1 polymer ?
#
loop_
_entity_poly.entity_id
_entity_poly.type
_entity_poly.pdbx_seq_one_letter_code
_entity_poly.pdbx_strand_id
1 'polypeptide(L)'
;MNRRRSLIAAAVLSLGFLTACGTAPPPADELAHEMIDAANGPDGQPLSEAERDCMHAKVDDFELTPEEEQGFSSIDDVFEKASEGQDQAIEIVTRFQTDLATCRGAG
;
A
#
# COMPACT_ATOMS: atom_id res chain seq x y z
N MET A 1 -62.54 5.08 0.75
CA MET A 1 -62.40 6.24 1.68
C MET A 1 -61.29 5.85 2.66
N ASN A 2 -60.16 6.52 2.85
CA ASN A 2 -59.78 7.90 2.60
C ASN A 2 -58.30 8.00 2.24
N ARG A 3 -58.03 8.90 1.30
CA ARG A 3 -56.72 9.42 0.91
C ARG A 3 -56.04 10.05 2.12
N ARG A 4 -54.78 9.71 2.37
CA ARG A 4 -53.80 10.68 2.86
C ARG A 4 -52.54 10.56 2.01
N ARG A 5 -52.52 11.43 0.99
CA ARG A 5 -51.33 11.87 0.28
C ARG A 5 -50.43 12.55 1.31
N SER A 6 -49.23 12.02 1.54
CA SER A 6 -48.11 12.80 2.04
C SER A 6 -46.94 12.60 1.09
N LEU A 7 -46.91 13.49 0.10
CA LEU A 7 -45.71 13.83 -0.65
C LEU A 7 -44.77 14.50 0.35
N ILE A 8 -43.78 13.77 0.85
CA ILE A 8 -42.58 14.39 1.40
C ILE A 8 -41.52 14.21 0.32
N ALA A 9 -41.53 15.19 -0.59
CA ALA A 9 -40.35 15.57 -1.32
C ALA A 9 -39.36 16.14 -0.30
N ALA A 10 -38.22 15.48 -0.12
CA ALA A 10 -37.10 16.06 0.57
C ALA A 10 -35.82 15.54 -0.09
N ALA A 11 -35.28 16.41 -0.95
CA ALA A 11 -33.88 16.49 -1.35
C ALA A 11 -33.19 15.15 -1.63
N VAL A 12 -33.22 14.76 -2.91
CA VAL A 12 -32.04 14.14 -3.52
C VAL A 12 -30.93 15.18 -3.40
N LEU A 13 -30.20 15.15 -2.29
CA LEU A 13 -28.91 15.80 -2.20
C LEU A 13 -28.04 15.09 -3.22
N SER A 14 -27.95 15.72 -4.38
CA SER A 14 -26.91 15.51 -5.36
C SER A 14 -25.57 15.56 -4.62
N LEU A 15 -25.11 14.41 -4.12
CA LEU A 15 -23.69 14.13 -3.92
C LEU A 15 -23.09 13.92 -5.31
N GLY A 16 -23.21 14.97 -6.12
CA GLY A 16 -22.46 15.17 -7.33
C GLY A 16 -21.05 15.54 -6.90
N PHE A 17 -20.12 14.67 -7.27
CA PHE A 17 -18.74 14.98 -7.57
C PHE A 17 -17.88 15.48 -6.40
N LEU A 18 -17.42 14.52 -5.59
CA LEU A 18 -16.03 14.52 -5.10
C LEU A 18 -15.35 13.16 -5.35
N THR A 19 -15.70 12.45 -6.43
CA THR A 19 -14.90 11.31 -6.93
C THR A 19 -13.76 11.79 -7.83
N ALA A 20 -13.18 12.95 -7.51
CA ALA A 20 -11.97 13.45 -8.12
C ALA A 20 -10.77 13.26 -7.18
N CYS A 21 -10.63 12.08 -6.58
CA CYS A 21 -9.30 11.51 -6.37
C CYS A 21 -8.95 10.77 -7.66
N GLY A 22 -8.74 11.53 -8.73
CA GLY A 22 -8.24 11.03 -10.02
C GLY A 22 -6.74 10.80 -9.93
N THR A 23 -6.29 10.03 -8.96
CA THR A 23 -4.90 9.65 -8.78
C THR A 23 -4.90 8.15 -8.74
N ALA A 24 -4.28 7.52 -9.75
CA ALA A 24 -3.85 6.14 -9.58
C ALA A 24 -3.16 6.01 -8.20
N PRO A 25 -3.31 4.87 -7.50
CA PRO A 25 -2.52 4.64 -6.29
C PRO A 25 -1.05 4.98 -6.59
N PRO A 26 -0.35 5.63 -5.64
CA PRO A 26 1.07 5.90 -5.84
C PRO A 26 1.78 4.57 -6.13
N PRO A 27 2.84 4.59 -6.95
CA PRO A 27 3.74 3.45 -7.10
C PRO A 27 4.12 2.86 -5.73
N ALA A 28 4.21 1.53 -5.64
CA ALA A 28 4.41 0.84 -4.37
C ALA A 28 5.74 1.17 -3.69
N ASP A 29 6.77 1.55 -4.46
CA ASP A 29 8.04 2.08 -3.97
C ASP A 29 7.84 3.42 -3.25
N GLU A 30 7.18 4.40 -3.87
CA GLU A 30 6.87 5.70 -3.23
C GLU A 30 6.10 5.52 -1.92
N LEU A 31 5.07 4.66 -1.93
CA LEU A 31 4.32 4.34 -0.73
C LEU A 31 5.20 3.66 0.34
N ALA A 32 6.11 2.77 -0.06
CA ALA A 32 7.02 2.12 0.87
C ALA A 32 7.98 3.12 1.54
N HIS A 33 8.53 4.09 0.78
CA HIS A 33 9.36 5.16 1.35
C HIS A 33 8.60 5.97 2.40
N GLU A 34 7.36 6.39 2.10
CA GLU A 34 6.53 7.14 3.05
C GLU A 34 6.17 6.32 4.29
N MET A 35 5.88 5.02 4.11
CA MET A 35 5.61 4.12 5.23
C MET A 35 6.84 3.93 6.13
N ILE A 36 8.04 3.84 5.55
CA ILE A 36 9.30 3.77 6.30
C ILE A 36 9.53 5.08 7.08
N ASP A 37 9.29 6.23 6.46
CA ASP A 37 9.46 7.54 7.10
C ASP A 37 8.50 7.75 8.28
N ALA A 38 7.30 7.18 8.18
CA ALA A 38 6.29 7.20 9.23
C ALA A 38 6.41 6.04 10.24
N ALA A 39 7.30 5.07 9.99
CA ALA A 39 7.42 3.88 10.82
C ALA A 39 8.12 4.16 12.15
N ASN A 40 7.65 3.45 13.17
CA ASN A 40 8.35 3.35 14.44
C ASN A 40 9.07 2.00 14.56
N GLY A 41 10.15 1.99 15.32
CA GLY A 41 10.81 0.82 15.86
C GLY A 41 9.93 0.00 16.80
N PRO A 42 10.37 -1.22 17.15
CA PRO A 42 9.65 -2.10 18.07
C PRO A 42 9.55 -1.53 19.50
N ASP A 43 10.39 -0.56 19.84
CA ASP A 43 10.35 0.22 21.10
C ASP A 43 9.34 1.38 21.05
N GLY A 44 8.66 1.57 19.92
CA GLY A 44 7.70 2.64 19.70
C GLY A 44 8.32 4.00 19.39
N GLN A 45 9.64 4.09 19.24
CA GLN A 45 10.33 5.31 18.82
C GLN A 45 10.47 5.35 17.29
N PRO A 46 10.63 6.52 16.66
CA PRO A 46 10.96 6.60 15.24
C PRO A 46 12.22 5.80 14.91
N LEU A 47 12.30 5.27 13.68
CA LEU A 47 13.51 4.61 13.19
C LEU A 47 14.73 5.54 13.30
N SER A 48 15.89 4.94 13.57
CA SER A 48 17.15 5.68 13.43
C SER A 48 17.35 6.10 11.97
N GLU A 49 18.15 7.14 11.73
CA GLU A 49 18.49 7.58 10.37
C GLU A 49 19.16 6.46 9.57
N ALA A 50 20.10 5.74 10.18
CA ALA A 50 20.79 4.62 9.54
C ALA A 50 19.83 3.44 9.22
N GLU A 51 18.83 3.19 10.07
CA GLU A 51 17.81 2.17 9.80
C GLU A 51 16.89 2.57 8.64
N ARG A 52 16.45 3.84 8.61
CA ARG A 52 15.62 4.39 7.53
C ARG A 52 16.36 4.37 6.20
N ASP A 53 17.59 4.86 6.17
CA ASP A 53 18.41 4.90 4.96
C ASP A 53 18.67 3.49 4.41
N CYS A 54 18.93 2.52 5.30
CA CYS A 54 19.05 1.12 4.90
C CYS A 54 17.75 0.60 4.29
N MET A 55 16.59 0.88 4.90
CA MET A 55 15.31 0.40 4.39
C MET A 55 14.96 1.05 3.06
N HIS A 56 15.21 2.35 2.86
CA HIS A 56 15.04 3.01 1.56
C HIS A 56 15.89 2.35 0.48
N ALA A 57 17.18 2.10 0.76
CA ALA A 57 18.04 1.39 -0.18
C ALA A 57 17.52 -0.02 -0.51
N LYS A 58 16.94 -0.73 0.47
CA LYS A 58 16.29 -2.03 0.22
C LYS A 58 15.04 -1.93 -0.64
N VAL A 59 14.28 -0.85 -0.54
CA VAL A 59 13.15 -0.58 -1.45
C VAL A 59 13.66 -0.35 -2.86
N ASP A 60 14.66 0.52 -3.02
CA ASP A 60 15.26 0.86 -4.31
C ASP A 60 15.90 -0.34 -5.03
N ASP A 61 16.55 -1.23 -4.26
CA ASP A 61 17.25 -2.40 -4.79
C ASP A 61 16.33 -3.62 -5.00
N PHE A 62 15.06 -3.56 -4.58
CA PHE A 62 14.18 -4.72 -4.67
C PHE A 62 13.69 -4.93 -6.09
N GLU A 63 14.15 -6.02 -6.70
CA GLU A 63 13.73 -6.45 -8.03
C GLU A 63 13.05 -7.82 -7.96
N LEU A 64 12.15 -8.06 -8.92
CA LEU A 64 11.63 -9.39 -9.16
C LEU A 64 12.72 -10.25 -9.77
N THR A 65 12.76 -11.53 -9.39
CA THR A 65 13.64 -12.48 -10.06
C THR A 65 13.13 -12.79 -11.47
N PRO A 66 13.98 -13.24 -12.39
CA PRO A 66 13.55 -13.58 -13.76
C PRO A 66 12.45 -14.65 -13.85
N GLU A 67 12.27 -15.46 -12.80
CA GLU A 67 11.17 -16.42 -12.70
C GLU A 67 9.86 -15.74 -12.27
N GLU A 68 9.92 -14.81 -11.33
CA GLU A 68 8.77 -14.04 -10.85
C GLU A 68 8.23 -13.09 -11.93
N GLU A 69 9.11 -12.49 -12.74
CA GLU A 69 8.72 -11.64 -13.87
C GLU A 69 7.85 -12.36 -14.93
N GLN A 70 7.80 -13.70 -14.92
CA GLN A 70 6.91 -14.47 -15.81
C GLN A 70 5.47 -14.49 -15.30
N GLY A 71 5.25 -14.28 -13.99
CA GLY A 71 3.95 -14.28 -13.34
C GLY A 71 3.46 -12.89 -12.90
N PHE A 72 4.37 -11.92 -12.80
CA PHE A 72 4.11 -10.58 -12.30
C PHE A 72 4.76 -9.54 -13.20
N SER A 73 4.01 -8.48 -13.50
CA SER A 73 4.46 -7.42 -14.40
C SER A 73 5.23 -6.29 -13.70
N SER A 74 5.01 -6.13 -12.40
CA SER A 74 5.68 -5.14 -11.55
C SER A 74 5.51 -5.50 -10.07
N ILE A 75 6.18 -4.76 -9.19
CA ILE A 75 5.93 -4.87 -7.75
C ILE A 75 4.51 -4.43 -7.36
N ASP A 76 3.91 -3.48 -8.08
CA ASP A 76 2.51 -3.08 -7.86
C ASP A 76 1.56 -4.26 -8.09
N ASP A 77 1.78 -5.02 -9.17
CA ASP A 77 1.00 -6.21 -9.51
C ASP A 77 1.19 -7.33 -8.46
N VAL A 78 2.40 -7.45 -7.88
CA VAL A 78 2.64 -8.33 -6.73
C VAL A 78 1.79 -7.90 -5.53
N PHE A 79 1.80 -6.62 -5.14
CA PHE A 79 1.03 -6.15 -4.00
C PHE A 79 -0.49 -6.29 -4.22
N GLU A 80 -0.97 -6.01 -5.43
CA GLU A 80 -2.36 -6.22 -5.82
C GLU A 80 -2.76 -7.70 -5.66
N LYS A 81 -2.03 -8.61 -6.30
CA LYS A 81 -2.34 -10.06 -6.24
C LYS A 81 -2.15 -10.66 -4.85
N ALA A 82 -1.22 -10.16 -4.05
CA ALA A 82 -1.07 -10.56 -2.65
C ALA A 82 -2.32 -10.16 -1.83
N SER A 83 -2.89 -8.98 -2.09
CA SER A 83 -4.14 -8.54 -1.46
C SER A 83 -5.35 -9.39 -1.86
N GLU A 84 -5.32 -9.98 -3.05
CA GLU A 84 -6.30 -10.95 -3.54
C GLU A 84 -6.11 -12.38 -2.99
N GLY A 85 -5.00 -12.62 -2.26
CA GLY A 85 -4.71 -13.91 -1.64
C GLY A 85 -3.91 -14.88 -2.52
N GLN A 86 -3.22 -14.41 -3.55
CA GLN A 86 -2.37 -15.26 -4.37
C GLN A 86 -1.08 -15.66 -3.61
N ASP A 87 -0.87 -16.96 -3.43
CA ASP A 87 0.21 -17.49 -2.58
C ASP A 87 1.61 -16.99 -3.00
N GLN A 88 1.94 -17.07 -4.30
CA GLN A 88 3.26 -16.63 -4.78
C GLN A 88 3.49 -15.13 -4.56
N ALA A 89 2.45 -14.32 -4.71
CA ALA A 89 2.53 -12.87 -4.46
C ALA A 89 2.78 -12.58 -2.97
N ILE A 90 2.11 -13.32 -2.09
CA ILE A 90 2.32 -13.26 -0.63
C ILE A 90 3.76 -13.65 -0.27
N GLU A 91 4.33 -14.66 -0.92
CA GLU A 91 5.72 -15.06 -0.73
C GLU A 91 6.70 -13.95 -1.13
N ILE A 92 6.47 -13.29 -2.27
CA ILE A 92 7.30 -12.16 -2.73
C ILE A 92 7.20 -10.98 -1.74
N VAL A 93 5.98 -10.62 -1.29
CA VAL A 93 5.78 -9.59 -0.26
C VAL A 93 6.49 -9.97 1.06
N THR A 94 6.50 -11.25 1.42
CA THR A 94 7.19 -11.74 2.61
C THR A 94 8.71 -11.60 2.47
N ARG A 95 9.27 -11.88 1.29
CA ARG A 95 10.69 -11.62 1.01
C ARG A 95 11.01 -10.15 1.17
N PHE A 96 10.22 -9.28 0.52
CA PHE A 96 10.39 -7.82 0.63
C PHE A 96 10.41 -7.34 2.09
N GLN A 97 9.43 -7.78 2.90
CA GLN A 97 9.39 -7.45 4.33
C GLN A 97 10.60 -8.01 5.11
N THR A 98 11.07 -9.20 4.74
CA THR A 98 12.27 -9.80 5.35
C THR A 98 13.52 -8.99 5.03
N ASP A 99 13.67 -8.53 3.79
CA ASP A 99 14.79 -7.68 3.39
C ASP A 99 14.80 -6.36 4.17
N LEU A 100 13.64 -5.72 4.36
CA LEU A 100 13.50 -4.53 5.20
C LEU A 100 13.84 -4.82 6.67
N ALA A 101 13.50 -6.00 7.18
CA ALA A 101 13.81 -6.39 8.55
C ALA A 101 15.31 -6.54 8.80
N THR A 102 16.14 -6.78 7.77
CA THR A 102 17.60 -6.86 7.92
C THR A 102 18.24 -5.52 8.30
N CYS A 103 17.56 -4.41 8.05
CA CYS A 103 18.03 -3.06 8.38
C CYS A 103 17.88 -2.71 9.86
N ARG A 104 17.20 -3.55 10.65
CA ARG A 104 16.99 -3.30 12.08
C ARG A 104 18.30 -3.39 12.85
N GLY A 105 18.57 -2.38 13.67
CA GLY A 105 19.84 -2.26 14.39
C GLY A 105 21.01 -1.84 13.50
N ALA A 106 20.75 -1.31 12.30
CA ALA A 106 21.75 -0.55 11.57
C ALA A 106 22.09 0.72 12.37
N GLY A 107 23.32 0.78 12.89
CA GLY A 107 23.79 1.86 13.77
C GLY A 107 25.04 1.48 14.55
#